data_AF-A0A5R9NX66-F1
#
_entry.id   AF-A0A5R9NX66-F1
#
_cell.length_a   1.000
_cell.length_b   1.000
_cell.length_c   1.000
_cell.angle_alpha   90.00
_cell.angle_beta   90.00
_cell.angle_gamma   90.00
#
_symmetry.space_group_name_H-M   'P 1'
#
loop_
_entity.id
_entity.type
_entity.pdbx_description
1 polymer ?
#
loop_
_entity_poly.entity_id
_entity_poly.type
_entity_poly.pdbx_seq_one_letter_code
_entity_poly.pdbx_strand_id
1 'polypeptide(L)'
;MRLAVIGSAGRDEAAPISLALYDKMYERLAWYVERWEITSAVSGGAAFADHLAVRAYLAGLVKDLTLYLPAHFENGAYVPNPRIQFNPGKTSNNFHDRFSRKTGVQGLAEIAQAIEKGANVHVFEGFHNRNCEVASHCDYLLAFTFGSKTFTEIRSDDPAFTDHRKAGVKDGGTEHTFNETWNVHAKAHENLSDLVKELG
;
A
#
# COMPACT_ATOMS: atom_id res chain seq x y z
N MET A 1 -7.70 -10.99 11.47
CA MET A 1 -8.02 -10.70 10.06
C MET A 1 -6.87 -9.90 9.44
N ARG A 2 -6.59 -10.13 8.16
CA ARG A 2 -5.46 -9.55 7.42
C ARG A 2 -5.93 -8.48 6.44
N LEU A 3 -5.41 -7.27 6.55
CA LEU A 3 -5.70 -6.17 5.63
C LEU A 3 -4.54 -5.91 4.69
N ALA A 4 -4.75 -6.07 3.38
CA ALA A 4 -3.85 -5.54 2.37
C ALA A 4 -4.03 -4.03 2.23
N VAL A 5 -2.95 -3.26 2.35
CA VAL A 5 -2.96 -1.81 2.04
C VAL A 5 -2.18 -1.58 0.76
N ILE A 6 -2.85 -1.04 -0.25
CA ILE A 6 -2.27 -0.80 -1.58
C ILE A 6 -2.57 0.62 -2.05
N GLY A 7 -1.80 1.13 -3.01
CA GLY A 7 -2.16 2.39 -3.62
C GLY A 7 -1.06 3.05 -4.44
N SER A 8 -1.17 4.38 -4.50
CA SER A 8 -0.16 5.20 -5.18
C SER A 8 1.17 5.14 -4.44
N ALA A 9 2.24 4.79 -5.15
CA ALA A 9 3.62 4.92 -4.68
C ALA A 9 4.19 6.35 -4.82
N GLY A 10 3.34 7.33 -5.14
CA GLY A 10 3.76 8.72 -5.32
C GLY A 10 4.56 9.01 -6.59
N ARG A 11 4.28 8.23 -7.65
CA ARG A 11 4.99 8.28 -8.94
C ARG A 11 4.75 9.58 -9.70
N ASP A 12 3.54 10.10 -9.57
CA ASP A 12 3.08 11.31 -10.24
C ASP A 12 3.60 12.53 -9.48
N GLU A 13 4.45 13.32 -10.13
CA GLU A 13 5.07 14.49 -9.51
C GLU A 13 4.05 15.58 -9.21
N ALA A 14 3.00 15.69 -10.04
CA ALA A 14 1.92 16.65 -9.88
C ALA A 14 0.93 16.27 -8.77
N ALA A 15 0.98 15.03 -8.27
CA ALA A 15 0.11 14.62 -7.18
C ALA A 15 0.43 15.40 -5.88
N PRO A 16 -0.60 15.90 -5.17
CA PRO A 16 -0.48 16.72 -3.96
C PRO A 16 -0.09 15.88 -2.73
N ILE A 17 1.02 15.16 -2.83
CA ILE A 17 1.56 14.34 -1.75
C ILE A 17 2.17 15.28 -0.71
N SER A 18 1.72 15.13 0.54
CA SER A 18 2.19 15.89 1.69
C SER A 18 2.10 15.02 2.94
N LEU A 19 2.76 15.44 4.02
CA LEU A 19 2.62 14.80 5.33
C LEU A 19 1.17 14.85 5.83
N ALA A 20 0.49 15.98 5.66
CA ALA A 20 -0.92 16.13 6.06
C ALA A 20 -1.85 15.14 5.35
N LEU A 21 -1.67 14.91 4.04
CA LEU A 21 -2.42 13.88 3.34
C LEU A 21 -2.07 12.48 3.84
N TYR A 22 -0.78 12.21 4.08
CA TYR A 22 -0.34 10.91 4.60
C TYR A 22 -0.92 10.61 6.00
N ASP A 23 -0.98 11.61 6.88
CA ASP A 23 -1.64 11.52 8.19
C ASP A 23 -3.14 11.29 8.05
N LYS A 24 -3.79 11.99 7.11
CA LYS A 24 -5.22 11.79 6.84
C LYS A 24 -5.54 10.39 6.35
N MET A 25 -4.69 9.84 5.49
CA MET A 25 -4.80 8.46 5.04
C MET A 25 -4.61 7.47 6.20
N TYR A 26 -3.72 7.78 7.14
CA TYR A 26 -3.52 6.97 8.34
C TYR A 26 -4.74 6.97 9.27
N GLU A 27 -5.42 8.11 9.44
CA GLU A 27 -6.70 8.19 10.15
C GLU A 27 -7.76 7.28 9.50
N ARG A 28 -7.87 7.31 8.16
CA ARG A 28 -8.77 6.42 7.42
C ARG A 28 -8.40 4.96 7.64
N LEU A 29 -7.11 4.60 7.53
CA LEU A 29 -6.66 3.24 7.81
C LEU A 29 -7.04 2.78 9.22
N ALA A 30 -6.85 3.62 10.24
CA ALA A 30 -7.22 3.29 11.61
C ALA A 30 -8.72 2.98 11.75
N TRP A 31 -9.58 3.75 11.08
CA TRP A 31 -11.00 3.48 11.04
C TRP A 31 -11.34 2.12 10.42
N TYR A 32 -10.68 1.73 9.32
CA TYR A 32 -10.87 0.40 8.72
C TYR A 32 -10.34 -0.72 9.61
N VAL A 33 -9.20 -0.50 10.29
CA VAL A 33 -8.63 -1.48 11.22
C VAL A 33 -9.61 -1.79 12.35
N GLU A 34 -10.23 -0.77 12.94
CA GLU A 34 -11.25 -0.93 13.97
C GLU A 34 -12.51 -1.59 13.40
N ARG A 35 -13.05 -1.05 12.30
CA ARG A 35 -14.31 -1.52 11.69
C ARG A 35 -14.27 -2.99 11.29
N TRP A 36 -13.16 -3.44 10.72
CA TRP A 36 -12.99 -4.81 10.23
C TRP A 36 -12.21 -5.70 11.19
N GLU A 37 -12.01 -5.27 12.44
CA GLU A 37 -11.32 -6.05 13.48
C GLU A 37 -9.96 -6.61 13.00
N ILE A 38 -9.21 -5.78 12.27
CA ILE A 38 -7.95 -6.15 11.64
C ILE A 38 -6.89 -6.35 12.71
N THR A 39 -6.18 -7.46 12.62
CA THR A 39 -5.09 -7.81 13.54
C THR A 39 -3.72 -7.75 12.88
N SER A 40 -3.68 -7.88 11.55
CA SER A 40 -2.44 -8.04 10.80
C SER A 40 -2.53 -7.26 9.50
N ALA A 41 -1.45 -6.58 9.10
CA ALA A 41 -1.37 -5.86 7.83
C ALA A 41 -0.53 -6.64 6.80
N VAL A 42 -0.85 -6.45 5.54
CA VAL A 42 -0.12 -6.99 4.38
C VAL A 42 0.20 -5.85 3.44
N SER A 43 1.46 -5.77 2.99
CA SER A 43 1.89 -4.73 2.06
C SER A 43 3.00 -5.21 1.16
N GLY A 44 3.10 -4.55 0.02
CA GLY A 44 4.19 -4.79 -0.91
C GLY A 44 5.46 -3.96 -0.65
N GLY A 45 5.48 -3.17 0.44
CA GLY A 45 6.60 -2.31 0.82
C GLY A 45 6.83 -1.10 -0.10
N ALA A 46 5.87 -0.74 -0.96
CA ALA A 46 5.99 0.49 -1.74
C ALA A 46 5.90 1.73 -0.84
N ALA A 47 6.41 2.85 -1.34
CA ALA A 47 6.32 4.14 -0.68
C ALA A 47 4.87 4.66 -0.59
N PHE A 48 4.67 5.71 0.21
CA PHE A 48 3.42 6.45 0.32
C PHE A 48 2.21 5.59 0.76
N ALA A 49 1.29 5.20 -0.13
CA ALA A 49 0.06 4.49 0.27
C ALA A 49 0.33 3.12 0.90
N ASP A 50 1.04 2.23 0.19
CA ASP A 50 1.40 0.88 0.67
C ASP A 50 2.18 0.96 2.00
N HIS A 51 2.89 2.06 2.25
CA HIS A 51 3.72 2.28 3.44
C HIS A 51 2.89 2.49 4.72
N LEU A 52 1.60 2.79 4.61
CA LEU A 52 0.71 2.90 5.79
C LEU A 52 0.63 1.61 6.59
N ALA A 53 0.76 0.44 5.95
CA ALA A 53 0.81 -0.85 6.65
C ALA A 53 2.05 -0.94 7.57
N VAL A 54 3.19 -0.42 7.12
CA VAL A 54 4.43 -0.34 7.91
C VAL A 54 4.20 0.59 9.11
N ARG A 55 3.68 1.80 8.85
CA ARG A 55 3.34 2.75 9.91
C ARG A 55 2.38 2.17 10.94
N ALA A 56 1.32 1.49 10.50
CA ALA A 56 0.34 0.85 11.39
C ALA A 56 0.98 -0.19 12.30
N TYR A 57 1.87 -1.03 11.75
CA TYR A 57 2.59 -2.02 12.53
C TYR A 57 3.57 -1.41 13.53
N LEU A 58 4.35 -0.41 13.11
CA LEU A 58 5.30 0.27 13.99
C LEU A 58 4.58 0.98 15.14
N ALA A 59 3.46 1.64 14.86
CA ALA A 59 2.60 2.30 15.84
C ALA A 59 1.80 1.34 16.74
N GLY A 60 1.82 0.03 16.47
CA GLY A 60 1.07 -0.97 17.24
C GLY A 60 -0.44 -0.97 16.98
N LEU A 61 -0.89 -0.32 15.90
CA LEU A 61 -2.28 -0.35 15.44
C LEU A 61 -2.68 -1.75 14.96
N VAL A 62 -1.73 -2.47 14.37
CA VAL A 62 -1.85 -3.91 14.05
C VAL A 62 -0.74 -4.69 14.76
N LYS A 63 -1.02 -5.96 15.06
CA LYS A 63 -0.11 -6.85 15.81
C LYS A 63 0.98 -7.42 14.93
N ASP A 64 0.66 -7.74 13.67
CA ASP A 64 1.58 -8.37 12.73
C ASP A 64 1.66 -7.60 11.42
N LEU A 65 2.79 -7.76 10.72
CA LEU A 65 3.00 -7.25 9.37
C LEU A 65 3.64 -8.33 8.51
N THR A 66 3.07 -8.54 7.33
CA THR A 66 3.70 -9.31 6.25
C THR A 66 4.06 -8.39 5.09
N LEU A 67 5.33 -8.41 4.69
CA LEU A 67 5.88 -7.66 3.58
C LEU A 67 6.24 -8.59 2.43
N TYR A 68 5.58 -8.40 1.30
CA TYR A 68 5.94 -9.01 0.02
C TYR A 68 6.77 -7.99 -0.77
N LEU A 69 8.09 -8.13 -0.79
CA LEU A 69 8.98 -7.13 -1.37
C LEU A 69 9.28 -7.45 -2.84
N PRO A 70 9.33 -6.43 -3.73
CA PRO A 70 9.61 -6.63 -5.16
C PRO A 70 11.09 -6.88 -5.48
N ALA A 71 11.97 -6.74 -4.48
CA ALA A 71 13.40 -6.97 -4.52
C ALA A 71 13.90 -7.23 -3.10
N HIS A 72 15.09 -7.82 -2.96
CA HIS A 72 15.75 -7.98 -1.67
C HIS A 72 15.93 -6.63 -0.97
N PHE A 73 15.87 -6.63 0.37
CA PHE A 73 16.06 -5.44 1.19
C PHE A 73 17.21 -5.67 2.16
N GLU A 74 18.30 -4.92 1.99
CA GLU A 74 19.55 -5.11 2.72
C GLU A 74 20.16 -3.75 3.04
N ASN A 75 20.79 -3.63 4.20
CA ASN A 75 21.48 -2.40 4.63
C ASN A 75 20.61 -1.12 4.50
N GLY A 76 19.31 -1.25 4.80
CA GLY A 76 18.38 -0.12 4.77
C GLY A 76 17.91 0.32 3.38
N ALA A 77 18.09 -0.49 2.33
CA ALA A 77 17.61 -0.18 1.00
C ALA A 77 17.22 -1.43 0.20
N TYR A 78 16.42 -1.25 -0.86
CA TYR A 78 16.20 -2.32 -1.83
C TYR A 78 17.46 -2.54 -2.67
N VAL A 79 17.85 -3.80 -2.85
CA VAL A 79 19.01 -4.18 -3.65
C VAL A 79 18.64 -4.14 -5.14
N PRO A 80 19.27 -3.28 -5.95
CA PRO A 80 18.99 -3.24 -7.39
C PRO A 80 19.58 -4.46 -8.10
N ASN A 81 18.81 -5.10 -8.97
CA ASN A 81 19.32 -6.15 -9.86
C ASN A 81 19.67 -5.58 -11.25
N PRO A 82 20.95 -5.38 -11.60
CA PRO A 82 21.35 -4.75 -12.87
C PRO A 82 21.02 -5.59 -14.12
N ARG A 83 20.68 -6.88 -13.95
CA ARG A 83 20.28 -7.77 -15.05
C ARG A 83 18.83 -7.56 -15.49
N ILE A 84 18.03 -6.82 -14.70
CA ILE A 84 16.62 -6.56 -14.99
C ILE A 84 16.50 -5.15 -15.55
N GLN A 85 16.00 -5.05 -16.79
CA GLN A 85 15.79 -3.77 -17.48
C GLN A 85 14.89 -2.81 -16.67
N PHE A 86 13.79 -3.33 -16.09
CA PHE A 86 12.91 -2.60 -15.18
C PHE A 86 13.23 -2.97 -13.73
N ASN A 87 14.32 -2.41 -13.21
CA ASN A 87 14.91 -2.75 -11.92
C ASN A 87 13.99 -2.37 -10.73
N PRO A 88 13.32 -3.33 -10.07
CA PRO A 88 12.34 -3.03 -9.03
C PRO A 88 12.97 -2.42 -7.78
N GLY A 89 14.20 -2.81 -7.44
CA GLY A 89 14.91 -2.26 -6.29
C GLY A 89 15.27 -0.78 -6.49
N LYS A 90 15.87 -0.45 -7.64
CA LYS A 90 16.16 0.96 -8.00
C LYS A 90 14.90 1.81 -8.03
N THR A 91 13.82 1.29 -8.63
CA THR A 91 12.54 2.00 -8.70
C THR A 91 11.93 2.21 -7.31
N SER A 92 11.95 1.20 -6.45
CA SER A 92 11.41 1.30 -5.08
C SER A 92 12.19 2.30 -4.24
N ASN A 93 13.53 2.29 -4.30
CA ASN A 93 14.37 3.28 -3.62
C ASN A 93 14.06 4.70 -4.08
N ASN A 94 13.87 4.92 -5.39
CA ASN A 94 13.52 6.24 -5.94
C ASN A 94 12.17 6.74 -5.40
N PHE A 95 11.15 5.87 -5.35
CA PHE A 95 9.84 6.25 -4.80
C PHE A 95 9.92 6.58 -3.31
N HIS A 96 10.69 5.83 -2.53
CA HIS A 96 10.90 6.14 -1.11
C HIS A 96 11.67 7.45 -0.89
N ASP A 97 12.69 7.74 -1.69
CA ASP A 97 13.41 9.04 -1.65
C ASP A 97 12.46 10.20 -1.96
N ARG A 98 11.64 10.09 -3.01
CA ARG A 98 10.62 11.11 -3.35
C ARG A 98 9.59 11.29 -2.23
N PHE A 99 9.10 10.18 -1.69
CA PHE A 99 8.15 10.18 -0.58
C PHE A 99 8.75 10.86 0.66
N SER A 100 9.99 10.53 1.03
CA SER A 100 10.71 11.15 2.14
C SER A 100 10.89 12.66 1.92
N ARG A 101 11.25 13.10 0.71
CA ARG A 101 11.38 14.53 0.40
C ARG A 101 10.06 15.29 0.53
N LYS A 102 8.94 14.69 0.14
CA LYS A 102 7.62 15.35 0.17
C LYS A 102 6.96 15.34 1.56
N THR A 103 7.32 14.39 2.43
CA THR A 103 6.59 14.16 3.70
C THR A 103 7.47 14.21 4.94
N GLY A 104 8.80 14.14 4.78
CA GLY A 104 9.74 13.96 5.89
C GLY A 104 9.84 12.53 6.42
N VAL A 105 8.95 11.62 6.01
CA VAL A 105 8.90 10.23 6.48
C VAL A 105 10.05 9.42 5.91
N GLN A 106 10.84 8.79 6.78
CA GLN A 106 11.99 7.97 6.38
C GLN A 106 11.55 6.54 6.05
N GLY A 107 10.82 6.37 4.94
CA GLY A 107 10.14 5.11 4.61
C GLY A 107 11.04 3.86 4.59
N LEU A 108 12.27 3.95 4.03
CA LEU A 108 13.22 2.83 4.06
C LEU A 108 13.70 2.51 5.48
N ALA A 109 13.91 3.52 6.33
CA ALA A 109 14.30 3.31 7.72
C ALA A 109 13.16 2.66 8.51
N GLU A 110 11.90 3.06 8.26
CA GLU A 110 10.74 2.43 8.87
C GLU A 110 10.55 0.97 8.41
N ILE A 111 10.83 0.65 7.14
CA ILE A 111 10.86 -0.75 6.69
C ILE A 111 11.93 -1.53 7.45
N ALA A 112 13.15 -1.00 7.56
CA ALA A 112 14.22 -1.66 8.32
C ALA A 112 13.83 -1.89 9.79
N GLN A 113 13.24 -0.88 10.44
CA GLN A 113 12.72 -0.99 11.81
C GLN A 113 11.60 -2.03 11.93
N ALA A 114 10.70 -2.12 10.95
CA ALA A 114 9.63 -3.10 10.97
C ALA A 114 10.18 -4.53 10.84
N ILE A 115 11.17 -4.74 9.98
CA ILE A 115 11.87 -6.02 9.84
C ILE A 115 12.57 -6.39 11.16
N GLU A 116 13.30 -5.45 11.77
CA GLU A 116 13.97 -5.66 13.06
C GLU A 116 12.97 -5.97 14.19
N LYS A 117 11.80 -5.31 14.19
CA LYS A 117 10.71 -5.57 15.13
C LYS A 117 10.04 -6.95 14.92
N GLY A 118 10.32 -7.64 13.82
CA GLY A 118 9.83 -8.99 13.54
C GLY A 118 8.74 -9.08 12.47
N ALA A 119 8.64 -8.11 11.56
CA ALA A 119 7.77 -8.25 10.39
C ALA A 119 8.16 -9.48 9.55
N ASN A 120 7.18 -10.21 9.03
CA ASN A 120 7.41 -11.36 8.16
C ASN A 120 7.74 -10.86 6.75
N VAL A 121 8.91 -11.20 6.22
CA VAL A 121 9.38 -10.71 4.92
C VAL A 121 9.50 -11.84 3.92
N HIS A 122 8.92 -11.63 2.74
CA HIS A 122 9.11 -12.49 1.58
C HIS A 122 9.53 -11.65 0.38
N VAL A 123 10.44 -12.17 -0.43
CA VAL A 123 10.93 -11.48 -1.63
C VAL A 123 10.40 -12.20 -2.85
N PHE A 124 9.67 -11.46 -3.69
CA PHE A 124 9.15 -11.91 -4.97
C PHE A 124 9.58 -10.91 -6.03
N GLU A 125 10.61 -11.27 -6.80
CA GLU A 125 11.25 -10.34 -7.72
C GLU A 125 10.25 -9.81 -8.77
N GLY A 126 10.12 -8.47 -8.84
CA GLY A 126 9.20 -7.78 -9.73
C GLY A 126 7.87 -7.38 -9.08
N PHE A 127 7.33 -6.23 -9.51
CA PHE A 127 6.07 -5.69 -8.97
C PHE A 127 4.86 -6.58 -9.22
N HIS A 128 4.81 -7.27 -10.37
CA HIS A 128 3.69 -8.13 -10.73
C HIS A 128 3.56 -9.35 -9.78
N ASN A 129 4.64 -10.12 -9.63
CA ASN A 129 4.68 -11.29 -8.74
C ASN A 129 4.34 -10.89 -7.30
N ARG A 130 4.97 -9.82 -6.81
CA ARG A 130 4.69 -9.25 -5.49
C ARG A 130 3.21 -8.86 -5.33
N ASN A 131 2.58 -8.29 -6.34
CA ASN A 131 1.18 -7.88 -6.28
C ASN A 131 0.24 -9.10 -6.18
N CYS A 132 0.52 -10.20 -6.89
CA CYS A 132 -0.23 -11.44 -6.77
C CYS A 132 -0.20 -11.99 -5.33
N GLU A 133 0.97 -11.93 -4.69
CA GLU A 133 1.15 -12.40 -3.31
C GLU A 133 0.37 -11.55 -2.30
N VAL A 134 0.41 -10.21 -2.44
CA VAL A 134 -0.41 -9.31 -1.62
C VAL A 134 -1.90 -9.62 -1.78
N ALA A 135 -2.37 -9.79 -3.03
CA ALA A 135 -3.76 -10.08 -3.33
C ALA A 135 -4.23 -11.42 -2.76
N SER A 136 -3.37 -12.45 -2.80
CA SER A 136 -3.71 -13.81 -2.38
C SER A 136 -3.68 -14.02 -0.85
N HIS A 137 -3.02 -13.13 -0.11
CA HIS A 137 -2.74 -13.32 1.32
C HIS A 137 -3.43 -12.30 2.24
N CYS A 138 -4.59 -11.79 1.85
CA CYS A 138 -5.40 -10.90 2.68
C CYS A 138 -6.85 -11.39 2.80
N ASP A 139 -7.54 -10.88 3.81
CA ASP A 139 -8.97 -11.13 4.04
C ASP A 139 -9.80 -9.87 3.69
N TYR A 140 -9.14 -8.70 3.67
CA TYR A 140 -9.67 -7.40 3.28
C TYR A 140 -8.64 -6.64 2.47
N LEU A 141 -9.08 -5.71 1.62
CA LEU A 141 -8.22 -4.82 0.85
C LEU A 141 -8.65 -3.36 0.97
N LEU A 142 -7.69 -2.48 1.23
CA LEU A 142 -7.88 -1.03 1.25
C LEU A 142 -6.94 -0.39 0.22
N ALA A 143 -7.53 0.25 -0.79
CA ALA A 143 -6.80 0.99 -1.82
C ALA A 143 -6.82 2.49 -1.54
N PHE A 144 -5.67 3.15 -1.68
CA PHE A 144 -5.54 4.60 -1.65
C PHE A 144 -4.99 5.12 -3.00
N THR A 145 -5.84 5.71 -3.84
CA THR A 145 -5.39 6.25 -5.13
C THR A 145 -6.02 7.61 -5.43
N PHE A 146 -5.38 8.38 -6.31
CA PHE A 146 -6.01 9.51 -7.00
C PHE A 146 -6.94 8.99 -8.10
N GLY A 147 -7.97 8.28 -7.66
CA GLY A 147 -8.97 7.65 -8.51
C GLY A 147 -10.13 8.59 -8.80
N SER A 148 -11.31 8.03 -9.02
CA SER A 148 -12.51 8.80 -9.37
C SER A 148 -13.59 8.82 -8.29
N LYS A 149 -13.58 7.87 -7.35
CA LYS A 149 -14.64 7.70 -6.33
C LYS A 149 -14.08 7.14 -5.04
N THR A 150 -14.80 7.31 -3.94
CA THR A 150 -14.54 6.64 -2.66
C THR A 150 -15.63 5.59 -2.41
N PHE A 151 -15.22 4.41 -1.97
CA PHE A 151 -16.09 3.31 -1.57
C PHE A 151 -15.63 2.78 -0.21
N THR A 152 -16.49 2.89 0.79
CA THR A 152 -16.17 2.45 2.16
C THR A 152 -16.32 0.94 2.34
N GLU A 153 -17.07 0.27 1.47
CA GLU A 153 -17.19 -1.18 1.48
C GLU A 153 -17.71 -1.68 0.13
N ILE A 154 -16.99 -2.61 -0.48
CA ILE A 154 -17.33 -3.28 -1.72
C ILE A 154 -17.30 -4.79 -1.44
N ARG A 155 -18.44 -5.46 -1.60
CA ARG A 155 -18.61 -6.90 -1.35
C ARG A 155 -18.77 -7.65 -2.65
N SER A 156 -18.67 -8.98 -2.60
CA SER A 156 -18.65 -9.85 -3.79
C SER A 156 -19.89 -9.76 -4.69
N ASP A 157 -21.00 -9.26 -4.17
CA ASP A 157 -22.25 -9.01 -4.91
C ASP A 157 -22.30 -7.62 -5.59
N ASP A 158 -21.36 -6.73 -5.29
CA ASP A 158 -21.25 -5.42 -5.94
C ASP A 158 -20.47 -5.52 -7.27
N PRO A 159 -21.00 -4.96 -8.38
CA PRO A 159 -20.29 -4.91 -9.66
C PRO A 159 -18.89 -4.26 -9.62
N ALA A 160 -18.59 -3.43 -8.62
CA ALA A 160 -17.29 -2.82 -8.39
C ALA A 160 -16.25 -3.79 -7.80
N PHE A 161 -16.67 -4.94 -7.27
CA PHE A 161 -15.78 -5.86 -6.60
C PHE A 161 -14.70 -6.44 -7.52
N THR A 162 -15.05 -6.74 -8.77
CA THR A 162 -14.15 -7.31 -9.77
C THR A 162 -13.76 -6.30 -10.86
N ASP A 163 -14.07 -5.03 -10.68
CA ASP A 163 -13.88 -3.99 -11.69
C ASP A 163 -13.35 -2.73 -11.01
N HIS A 164 -12.03 -2.55 -11.05
CA HIS A 164 -11.33 -1.43 -10.45
C HIS A 164 -11.87 -0.08 -10.92
N ARG A 165 -12.34 0.05 -12.17
CA ARG A 165 -12.89 1.31 -12.70
C ARG A 165 -14.22 1.65 -12.05
N LYS A 166 -15.09 0.64 -11.86
CA LYS A 166 -16.34 0.81 -11.12
C LYS A 166 -16.09 1.11 -9.64
N ALA A 167 -15.06 0.50 -9.07
CA ALA A 167 -14.56 0.81 -7.72
C ALA A 167 -13.89 2.18 -7.60
N GLY A 168 -13.68 2.89 -8.71
CA GLY A 168 -13.05 4.20 -8.72
C GLY A 168 -11.53 4.19 -8.60
N VAL A 169 -10.89 3.03 -8.60
CA VAL A 169 -9.43 2.86 -8.49
C VAL A 169 -8.75 3.29 -9.79
N LYS A 170 -7.61 4.01 -9.68
CA LYS A 170 -6.81 4.47 -10.84
C LYS A 170 -6.16 3.30 -11.58
N ASP A 171 -6.10 3.37 -12.91
CA ASP A 171 -5.40 2.40 -13.75
C ASP A 171 -3.90 2.28 -13.37
N GLY A 172 -3.34 1.07 -13.51
CA GLY A 172 -1.92 0.77 -13.35
C GLY A 172 -1.58 -0.27 -12.27
N GLY A 173 -0.48 -0.05 -11.54
CA GLY A 173 0.03 -1.08 -10.61
C GLY A 173 -0.91 -1.46 -9.46
N THR A 174 -1.79 -0.54 -9.05
CA THR A 174 -2.79 -0.77 -7.99
C THR A 174 -4.00 -1.55 -8.51
N GLU A 175 -4.45 -1.25 -9.74
CA GLU A 175 -5.52 -1.96 -10.45
C GLU A 175 -5.26 -3.47 -10.48
N HIS A 176 -4.04 -3.88 -10.81
CA HIS A 176 -3.71 -5.30 -10.89
C HIS A 176 -3.97 -6.02 -9.56
N THR A 177 -3.41 -5.49 -8.47
CA THR A 177 -3.62 -6.08 -7.13
C THR A 177 -5.08 -6.06 -6.72
N PHE A 178 -5.81 -4.98 -7.02
CA PHE A 178 -7.22 -4.86 -6.72
C PHE A 178 -8.04 -5.95 -7.42
N ASN A 179 -7.82 -6.17 -8.72
CA ASN A 179 -8.56 -7.14 -9.52
C ASN A 179 -8.21 -8.60 -9.14
N GLU A 180 -6.95 -8.89 -8.82
CA GLU A 180 -6.51 -10.22 -8.38
C GLU A 180 -7.00 -10.59 -6.97
N THR A 181 -7.48 -9.63 -6.19
CA THR A 181 -7.96 -9.87 -4.82
C THR A 181 -9.42 -10.32 -4.84
N TRP A 182 -9.73 -11.50 -5.37
CA TRP A 182 -11.11 -11.97 -5.54
C TRP A 182 -11.66 -12.76 -4.32
N ASN A 183 -10.78 -13.29 -3.47
CA ASN A 183 -11.16 -14.12 -2.33
C ASN A 183 -11.04 -13.36 -0.99
N VAL A 184 -11.80 -12.27 -0.84
CA VAL A 184 -11.81 -11.42 0.36
C VAL A 184 -13.22 -11.14 0.85
N HIS A 185 -13.36 -10.78 2.12
CA HIS A 185 -14.64 -10.40 2.70
C HIS A 185 -15.16 -9.07 2.16
N ALA A 186 -14.28 -8.07 2.01
CA ALA A 186 -14.60 -6.78 1.43
C ALA A 186 -13.36 -6.08 0.88
N LYS A 187 -13.59 -5.12 -0.01
CA LYS A 187 -12.62 -4.12 -0.44
C LYS A 187 -13.11 -2.73 -0.07
N ALA A 188 -12.19 -1.78 0.00
CA ALA A 188 -12.50 -0.36 0.05
C ALA A 188 -11.53 0.40 -0.84
N HIS A 189 -11.97 1.58 -1.29
CA HIS A 189 -11.15 2.51 -2.03
C HIS A 189 -11.36 3.92 -1.48
N GLU A 190 -10.27 4.54 -1.06
CA GLU A 190 -10.20 5.94 -0.64
C GLU A 190 -9.63 6.77 -1.79
N ASN A 191 -10.43 7.71 -2.27
CA ASN A 191 -9.97 8.67 -3.27
C ASN A 191 -9.14 9.76 -2.59
N LEU A 192 -7.84 9.78 -2.87
CA LEU A 192 -6.93 10.76 -2.30
C LEU A 192 -7.29 12.20 -2.66
N SER A 193 -7.92 12.43 -3.82
CA SER A 193 -8.41 13.76 -4.19
C SER A 193 -9.51 14.27 -3.24
N ASP A 194 -10.31 13.37 -2.68
CA ASP A 194 -11.35 13.76 -1.73
C ASP A 194 -10.74 14.02 -0.34
N LEU A 195 -9.79 13.18 0.09
CA LEU A 195 -9.04 13.41 1.32
C LEU A 195 -8.26 14.73 1.29
N VAL A 196 -7.72 15.13 0.14
CA VAL A 196 -7.06 16.44 -0.02
C VAL A 196 -8.04 17.59 0.19
N LYS A 197 -9.27 17.50 -0.34
CA LYS A 197 -10.29 18.53 -0.13
C LYS A 197 -10.70 18.67 1.33
N GLU A 198 -10.63 17.57 2.10
CA GLU A 198 -10.91 17.61 3.54
C GLU A 198 -9.83 18.38 4.34
N LEU A 199 -8.66 18.67 3.75
CA LEU A 199 -7.59 19.40 4.43
C LEU A 199 -7.76 20.93 4.38
N GLY A 200 -8.65 21.47 3.53
CA GLY A 200 -8.88 22.92 3.38
C GLY A 200 -9.07 23.36 1.93
#